data_AF-A0A5K0XMB6-F1
#
_entry.id   AF-A0A5K0XMB6-F1
#
_cell.length_a   1.000
_cell.length_b   1.000
_cell.length_c   1.000
_cell.angle_alpha   90.00
_cell.angle_beta   90.00
_cell.angle_gamma   90.00
#
_symmetry.space_group_name_H-M   'P 1'
#
loop_
_entity.id
_entity.type
_entity.pdbx_description
1 polymer ?
#
loop_
_entity_poly.entity_id
_entity_poly.type
_entity_poly.pdbx_seq_one_letter_code
_entity_poly.pdbx_strand_id
1 'polypeptide(L)' 'APSRVKISGITFSNIRGTSTTPVGVTMQCSKAYPCQNIKVQEINLSYNGPGGPITSSCANVKASYSGKQVPDPCN' A
#
# COMPACT_ATOMS: atom_id res chain seq x y z
N ALA A 1 -8.33 16.63 -14.00
CA ALA A 1 -9.36 16.74 -12.94
C ALA A 1 -9.22 15.57 -11.96
N PRO A 2 -9.45 15.73 -10.65
CA PRO A 2 -9.33 14.64 -9.68
C PRO A 2 -10.43 13.59 -9.85
N SER A 3 -10.15 12.33 -9.55
CA SER A 3 -11.16 11.26 -9.54
C SER A 3 -12.26 11.59 -8.53
N ARG A 4 -13.52 11.36 -8.94
CA ARG A 4 -14.73 11.48 -8.10
C ARG A 4 -15.21 10.14 -7.53
N VAL A 5 -14.48 9.07 -7.80
CA VAL A 5 -14.79 7.74 -7.27
C VAL A 5 -14.20 7.62 -5.87
N LYS A 6 -15.05 7.32 -4.90
CA LYS A 6 -14.63 7.06 -3.51
C LYS A 6 -14.46 5.56 -3.31
N ILE A 7 -13.25 5.15 -2.92
CA ILE A 7 -12.93 3.77 -2.57
C ILE A 7 -12.90 3.66 -1.04
N SER A 8 -13.61 2.68 -0.48
CA SER A 8 -13.61 2.44 0.97
C SER A 8 -13.96 1.02 1.35
N GLY A 9 -13.52 0.59 2.54
CA GLY A 9 -13.88 -0.72 3.10
C GLY A 9 -13.11 -1.90 2.47
N ILE A 10 -11.92 -1.64 1.95
CA ILE A 10 -11.08 -2.65 1.30
C ILE A 10 -10.18 -3.32 2.33
N THR A 11 -10.01 -4.63 2.23
CA THR A 11 -9.04 -5.39 3.02
C THR A 11 -8.06 -6.11 2.10
N PHE A 12 -6.78 -5.83 2.26
CA PHE A 12 -5.67 -6.57 1.68
C PHE A 12 -5.08 -7.47 2.77
N SER A 13 -5.03 -8.78 2.53
CA SER A 13 -4.57 -9.73 3.54
C SER A 13 -3.73 -10.85 2.93
N ASN A 14 -2.66 -11.24 3.65
CA ASN A 14 -1.81 -12.39 3.35
C ASN A 14 -1.16 -12.34 1.95
N ILE A 15 -0.66 -11.16 1.55
CA ILE A 15 0.02 -10.98 0.27
C ILE A 15 1.51 -11.24 0.45
N ARG A 16 2.04 -12.21 -0.31
CA ARG A 16 3.44 -12.64 -0.22
C ARG A 16 4.05 -12.78 -1.60
N GLY A 17 5.34 -12.46 -1.74
CA GLY A 17 6.04 -12.64 -3.01
C GLY A 17 7.23 -11.72 -3.18
N THR A 18 7.62 -11.51 -4.43
CA THR A 18 8.75 -10.67 -4.80
C THR A 18 8.30 -9.65 -5.84
N SER A 19 8.56 -8.38 -5.56
CA SER A 19 8.36 -7.29 -6.50
C SER A 19 9.52 -7.24 -7.50
N THR A 20 9.24 -6.84 -8.73
CA THR A 20 10.26 -6.54 -9.75
C THR A 20 10.76 -5.10 -9.65
N THR A 21 10.14 -4.27 -8.82
CA THR A 21 10.48 -2.85 -8.61
C THR A 21 10.68 -2.53 -7.13
N PRO A 22 11.46 -1.47 -6.79
CA PRO A 22 11.70 -1.11 -5.39
C PRO A 22 10.45 -0.62 -4.66
N VAL A 23 9.42 -0.15 -5.36
CA VAL A 23 8.14 0.24 -4.74
C VAL A 23 7.17 -0.95 -4.79
N GLY A 24 7.14 -1.73 -3.71
CA GLY A 24 6.36 -2.96 -3.61
C GLY A 24 4.86 -2.73 -3.35
N VAL A 25 4.52 -1.62 -2.68
CA VAL A 25 3.13 -1.26 -2.37
C VAL A 25 2.88 0.18 -2.82
N THR A 26 1.85 0.37 -3.65
CA THR A 26 1.40 1.71 -4.07
C THR A 26 -0.08 1.87 -3.77
N MET A 27 -0.43 2.85 -2.93
CA MET A 27 -1.82 3.20 -2.63
C MET A 27 -2.03 4.69 -2.87
N GLN A 28 -2.56 5.05 -4.04
CA GLN A 28 -2.77 6.44 -4.42
C GLN A 28 -4.27 6.72 -4.60
N CYS A 29 -4.79 7.64 -3.81
CA CYS A 29 -6.19 8.05 -3.87
C CYS A 29 -6.33 9.54 -4.16
N SER A 30 -7.50 9.91 -4.66
CA SER A 30 -7.83 11.29 -4.97
C SER A 30 -7.77 12.17 -3.73
N LYS A 31 -7.14 13.34 -3.83
CA LYS A 31 -7.14 14.33 -2.74
C LYS A 31 -8.56 14.82 -2.41
N ALA A 32 -9.43 14.90 -3.43
CA ALA A 32 -10.82 15.31 -3.25
C ALA A 32 -11.69 14.20 -2.62
N TYR A 33 -11.35 12.94 -2.87
CA TYR A 33 -12.07 11.77 -2.35
C TYR A 33 -11.06 10.74 -1.80
N PRO A 34 -10.49 11.00 -0.60
CA PRO A 34 -9.48 10.13 -0.01
C PRO A 34 -10.04 8.73 0.29
N CYS A 35 -9.17 7.73 0.23
CA CYS A 35 -9.54 6.36 0.57
C CYS A 35 -9.75 6.20 2.07
N GLN A 36 -10.79 5.48 2.47
CA GLN A 36 -11.20 5.33 3.86
C GLN A 36 -11.42 3.87 4.24
N ASN A 37 -11.19 3.52 5.51
CA ASN A 37 -11.41 2.17 6.04
C ASN A 37 -10.65 1.09 5.24
N ILE A 38 -9.40 1.38 4.87
CA ILE A 38 -8.53 0.40 4.22
C ILE A 38 -7.85 -0.43 5.33
N LYS A 39 -7.85 -1.75 5.20
CA LYS A 39 -7.15 -2.65 6.12
C LYS A 39 -6.05 -3.37 5.37
N VAL A 40 -4.84 -3.37 5.91
CA VAL A 40 -3.69 -4.03 5.30
C VAL A 40 -3.08 -4.97 6.34
N GLN A 41 -3.07 -6.26 6.03
CA GLN A 41 -2.78 -7.31 6.99
C GLN A 41 -1.80 -8.33 6.40
N GLU A 42 -0.79 -8.72 7.16
CA GLU A 42 0.12 -9.81 6.77
C GLU A 42 0.71 -9.66 5.35
N ILE A 43 1.35 -8.51 5.09
CA ILE A 43 2.05 -8.23 3.82
C ILE A 43 3.52 -8.58 3.97
N ASN A 44 4.03 -9.38 3.04
CA ASN A 44 5.43 -9.79 3.01
C ASN A 44 5.96 -9.89 1.57
N LEU A 45 6.39 -8.75 1.04
CA LEU A 45 7.01 -8.60 -0.25
C LEU A 45 8.52 -8.40 -0.10
N SER A 46 9.30 -8.94 -1.02
CA SER A 46 10.74 -8.70 -1.14
C SER A 46 11.09 -8.03 -2.47
N TYR A 47 12.22 -7.33 -2.50
CA TYR A 47 12.83 -6.83 -3.74
C TYR A 47 14.34 -7.04 -3.64
N ASN A 48 14.92 -7.66 -4.67
CA ASN A 48 16.33 -8.05 -4.70
C ASN A 48 17.12 -7.33 -5.81
N GLY A 49 16.57 -6.25 -6.38
CA GLY A 49 17.23 -5.50 -7.45
C GLY A 49 18.11 -4.35 -6.94
N PRO A 50 18.82 -3.65 -7.84
CA PRO A 50 19.76 -2.60 -7.48
C PRO A 50 19.09 -1.30 -6.98
N GLY A 51 17.76 -1.19 -7.06
CA GLY A 51 16.99 0.02 -6.71
C GLY A 51 16.86 0.33 -5.22
N GLY A 52 17.60 -0.35 -4.34
CA GLY A 52 17.53 -0.17 -2.89
C GLY A 52 16.50 -1.09 -2.20
N PRO A 53 16.16 -0.84 -0.93
CA PRO A 53 15.21 -1.66 -0.19
C PRO A 53 13.79 -1.55 -0.77
N ILE A 54 12.97 -2.57 -0.51
CA ILE A 54 11.54 -2.51 -0.86
C ILE A 54 10.84 -1.45 -0.02
N THR A 55 9.98 -0.63 -0.65
CA THR A 55 9.29 0.50 -0.01
C THR A 55 7.81 0.55 -0.38
N SER A 56 7.07 1.34 0.39
CA SER A 56 5.66 1.66 0.16
C SER A 56 5.50 3.14 -0.23
N SER A 57 4.57 3.43 -1.13
CA SER A 57 4.19 4.79 -1.51
C SER A 57 2.69 4.98 -1.35
N CYS A 58 2.29 5.96 -0.54
CA CYS A 58 0.87 6.27 -0.32
C CYS A 58 0.53 7.75 -0.46
N ALA A 59 -0.68 8.02 -0.96
CA ALA A 59 -1.22 9.37 -1.06
C ALA A 59 -2.72 9.39 -0.80
N ASN A 60 -3.17 10.21 0.16
CA ASN A 60 -4.59 10.40 0.52
C ASN A 60 -5.31 9.11 0.93
N VAL A 61 -4.63 8.24 1.69
CA VAL A 61 -5.17 6.96 2.15
C VAL A 61 -5.24 6.94 3.66
N LYS A 62 -6.37 6.49 4.20
CA LYS A 62 -6.50 6.14 5.62
C LYS A 62 -6.58 4.62 5.75
N ALA A 63 -5.45 4.03 6.13
CA ALA A 63 -5.31 2.59 6.30
C ALA A 63 -4.96 2.23 7.75
N SER A 64 -5.42 1.06 8.18
CA SER A 64 -4.94 0.40 9.41
C SER A 64 -4.10 -0.80 9.04
N TYR A 65 -2.97 -0.97 9.72
CA TYR A 65 -2.03 -2.05 9.48
C TYR A 65 -2.02 -3.03 10.64
N SER A 66 -1.91 -4.32 10.35
CA SER A 66 -1.76 -5.35 11.39
C SER A 66 -0.90 -6.51 10.90
N GLY A 67 -0.26 -7.21 11.84
CA GLY A 67 0.57 -8.36 11.48
C GLY A 67 1.88 -7.97 10.82
N LYS A 68 2.50 -8.90 10.06
CA LYS A 68 3.73 -8.61 9.32
C LYS A 68 3.48 -7.55 8.24
N GLN A 69 4.35 -6.54 8.15
CA GLN A 69 4.33 -5.52 7.11
C GLN A 69 5.74 -5.35 6.55
N VAL A 70 6.01 -5.97 5.41
CA VAL A 70 7.21 -5.74 4.62
C VAL A 70 6.74 -5.56 3.17
N PRO A 71 6.99 -4.42 2.50
CA PRO A 71 7.65 -3.20 2.99
C PRO A 71 6.95 -2.53 4.18
N ASP A 72 7.66 -1.62 4.85
CA ASP A 72 7.10 -0.81 5.94
C ASP A 72 5.81 -0.10 5.46
N PRO A 73 4.78 -0.04 6.32
CA PRO A 73 3.52 0.60 5.98
C PRO A 73 3.71 2.11 5.80
N CYS A 74 2.77 2.74 5.08
CA CYS A 74 2.79 4.20 4.95
C CYS A 74 2.32 4.86 6.24
N ASN A 75 3.09 5.85 6.72
CA ASN A 75 2.78 6.71 7.87
C ASN A 75 1.57 7.62 7.61
#